data_AF-A0A9D4GDL7-F1
#
_entry.id   AF-A0A9D4GDL7-F1
#
_cell.length_a   1.000
_cell.length_b   1.000
_cell.length_c   1.000
_cell.angle_alpha   90.00
_cell.angle_beta   90.00
_cell.angle_gamma   90.00
#
_symmetry.space_group_name_H-M   'P 1'
#
loop_
_entity.id
_entity.type
_entity.pdbx_description
1 polymer ?
#
loop_
_entity_poly.entity_id
_entity_poly.type
_entity_poly.pdbx_seq_one_letter_code
_entity_poly.pdbx_strand_id
1 'polypeptide(L)'
;MEIILPKILKQYGDSLLFDCNISNTFLHEIANENIFMSDVLSAWSDVTHNLETQTSSKTIFWNNKDITSNNKTFFYKDWFERSIKYVDQLYDYRIKHFYSFDNICYIYGIPSNNFLKYYTLIKSLPIHIKSEINTNNTPCTQTTFVENIPERKNKTNKIFYTLQIKNPTENSKIQNKWQALFGENELNWKHIFTMPTHPAYLESINIFS
;
A
#
# COMPACT_ATOMS: atom_id res chain seq x y z
N MET A 1 -14.31 -9.56 -19.26
CA MET A 1 -13.25 -8.80 -18.56
C MET A 1 -12.54 -9.59 -17.45
N GLU A 2 -13.00 -10.78 -17.04
CA GLU A 2 -12.41 -11.54 -15.90
C GLU A 2 -11.06 -12.22 -16.15
N ILE A 3 -10.59 -12.34 -17.40
CA ILE A 3 -9.40 -13.17 -17.71
C ILE A 3 -8.12 -12.33 -17.88
N ILE A 4 -8.25 -11.04 -18.17
CA ILE A 4 -7.10 -10.18 -18.50
C ILE A 4 -6.37 -9.72 -17.24
N LEU A 5 -7.12 -9.41 -16.18
CA LEU A 5 -6.57 -8.85 -14.96
C LEU A 5 -5.59 -9.79 -14.23
N PRO A 6 -5.94 -11.07 -13.95
CA PRO A 6 -5.00 -11.98 -13.30
C PRO A 6 -3.76 -12.21 -14.17
N LYS A 7 -3.93 -12.18 -15.49
CA LYS A 7 -2.83 -12.45 -16.43
C LYS A 7 -1.80 -11.31 -16.45
N ILE A 8 -2.25 -10.05 -16.44
CA ILE A 8 -1.37 -8.88 -16.39
C ILE A 8 -0.72 -8.77 -15.01
N LEU A 9 -1.50 -8.87 -13.92
CA LEU A 9 -0.98 -8.72 -12.56
C LEU A 9 0.02 -9.83 -12.19
N LYS A 10 -0.16 -11.06 -12.70
CA LYS A 10 0.76 -12.19 -12.44
C LYS A 10 2.18 -11.94 -12.93
N GLN A 11 2.39 -11.08 -13.92
CA GLN A 11 3.74 -10.67 -14.33
C GLN A 11 4.46 -9.82 -13.27
N TYR A 12 3.70 -9.17 -12.39
CA TYR A 12 4.20 -8.21 -11.40
C TYR A 12 3.98 -8.67 -9.95
N GLY A 13 3.60 -9.93 -9.73
CA GLY A 13 3.43 -10.52 -8.40
C GLY A 13 1.98 -10.65 -7.92
N ASP A 14 1.00 -10.37 -8.78
CA ASP A 14 -0.43 -10.57 -8.54
C ASP A 14 -0.92 -9.84 -7.27
N SER A 15 -1.29 -10.58 -6.22
CA SER A 15 -1.72 -10.02 -4.94
C SER A 15 -0.62 -9.24 -4.22
N LEU A 16 0.66 -9.51 -4.51
CA LEU A 16 1.80 -8.81 -3.91
C LEU A 16 1.75 -7.30 -4.17
N LEU A 17 1.24 -6.88 -5.34
CA LEU A 17 1.17 -5.47 -5.71
C LEU A 17 0.39 -4.63 -4.69
N PHE A 18 -0.62 -5.22 -4.06
CA PHE A 18 -1.46 -4.51 -3.08
C PHE A 18 -0.77 -4.32 -1.73
N ASP A 19 0.30 -5.06 -1.46
CA ASP A 19 1.13 -4.89 -0.26
C ASP A 19 2.33 -3.96 -0.52
N CYS A 20 2.70 -3.72 -1.78
CA CYS A 20 3.89 -2.98 -2.15
C CYS A 20 3.69 -1.46 -2.05
N ASN A 21 4.77 -0.74 -1.73
CA ASN A 21 4.80 0.73 -1.78
C ASN A 21 4.98 1.21 -3.23
N ILE A 22 3.94 1.08 -4.06
CA ILE A 22 4.00 1.37 -5.50
C ILE A 22 3.74 2.86 -5.78
N SER A 23 4.34 3.41 -6.84
CA SER A 23 3.99 4.75 -7.35
C SER A 23 2.79 4.69 -8.30
N ASN A 24 1.90 5.69 -8.22
CA ASN A 24 0.74 5.80 -9.10
C ASN A 24 1.15 5.84 -10.58
N THR A 25 2.30 6.44 -10.90
CA THR A 25 2.86 6.46 -12.27
C THR A 25 3.13 5.06 -12.82
N PHE A 26 3.62 4.14 -12.00
CA PHE A 26 3.91 2.76 -12.40
C PHE A 26 2.62 1.93 -12.52
N LEU A 27 1.63 2.20 -11.66
CA LEU A 27 0.30 1.58 -11.76
C LEU A 27 -0.40 1.97 -13.06
N HIS A 28 -0.29 3.24 -13.46
CA HIS A 28 -0.76 3.70 -14.76
C HIS A 28 -0.04 2.96 -15.90
N GLU A 29 1.28 2.78 -15.83
CA GLU A 29 2.05 2.04 -16.85
C GLU A 29 1.58 0.58 -16.98
N ILE A 30 1.33 -0.12 -15.86
CA ILE A 30 0.83 -1.50 -15.84
C ILE A 30 -0.58 -1.59 -16.43
N ALA A 31 -1.45 -0.64 -16.09
CA ALA A 31 -2.86 -0.64 -16.46
C ALA A 31 -3.18 0.28 -17.64
N ASN A 32 -2.19 0.63 -18.47
CA ASN A 32 -2.34 1.58 -19.59
C ASN A 32 -3.45 1.17 -20.57
N GLU A 33 -3.69 -0.13 -20.75
CA GLU A 33 -4.74 -0.65 -21.64
C GLU A 33 -6.14 -0.66 -21.00
N ASN A 34 -6.25 -0.42 -19.69
CA ASN A 34 -7.52 -0.46 -18.96
C ASN A 34 -7.62 0.67 -17.92
N ILE A 35 -8.29 1.76 -18.34
CA ILE A 35 -8.52 2.96 -17.53
C ILE A 35 -9.16 2.63 -16.19
N PHE A 36 -10.17 1.76 -16.17
CA PHE A 36 -10.84 1.35 -14.93
C PHE A 36 -9.86 0.69 -13.94
N MET A 37 -8.96 -0.14 -14.43
CA MET A 37 -7.95 -0.78 -13.59
C MET A 37 -6.90 0.22 -13.08
N SER A 38 -6.51 1.16 -13.94
CA SER A 38 -5.67 2.29 -13.57
C SER A 38 -6.26 3.04 -12.37
N ASP A 39 -7.55 3.39 -12.47
CA ASP A 39 -8.25 4.15 -11.44
C ASP A 39 -8.40 3.36 -10.14
N VAL A 40 -8.74 2.07 -10.22
CA VAL A 40 -8.86 1.19 -9.04
C VAL A 40 -7.53 1.04 -8.32
N LEU A 41 -6.44 0.81 -9.05
CA LEU A 41 -5.10 0.65 -8.47
C LEU A 41 -4.59 1.96 -7.87
N SER A 42 -4.79 3.09 -8.57
CA SER A 42 -4.43 4.41 -8.04
C SER A 42 -5.23 4.76 -6.78
N ALA A 43 -6.54 4.50 -6.77
CA ALA A 43 -7.37 4.70 -5.59
C ALA A 43 -6.94 3.80 -4.42
N TRP A 44 -6.59 2.54 -4.69
CA TRP A 44 -6.06 1.63 -3.66
C TRP A 44 -4.75 2.16 -3.07
N SER A 45 -3.80 2.53 -3.93
CA SER A 45 -2.51 3.11 -3.54
C SER A 45 -2.69 4.33 -2.65
N ASP A 46 -3.55 5.27 -3.07
CA ASP A 46 -3.85 6.48 -2.30
C ASP A 46 -4.45 6.15 -0.93
N VAL A 47 -5.36 5.18 -0.86
CA VAL A 47 -5.96 4.73 0.40
C VAL A 47 -4.89 4.12 1.31
N THR A 48 -4.06 3.21 0.80
CA THR A 48 -3.02 2.53 1.59
C THR A 48 -1.96 3.49 2.10
N HIS A 49 -1.46 4.41 1.27
CA HIS A 49 -0.44 5.40 1.67
C HIS A 49 -0.95 6.35 2.77
N ASN A 50 -2.24 6.69 2.75
CA ASN A 50 -2.86 7.55 3.77
C ASN A 50 -3.20 6.80 5.07
N LEU A 51 -3.17 5.46 5.05
CA LEU A 51 -3.53 4.58 6.15
C LEU A 51 -2.32 4.00 6.90
N GLU A 52 -1.09 4.28 6.44
CA GLU A 52 0.16 3.91 7.12
C GLU A 52 0.29 4.63 8.47
N THR A 53 -0.48 4.15 9.45
CA THR A 53 -0.20 4.37 10.86
C THR A 53 1.08 3.61 11.19
N GLN A 54 2.21 4.31 11.20
CA GLN A 54 3.42 4.11 12.04
C GLN A 54 3.53 2.74 12.76
N THR A 55 3.43 1.66 11.99
CA THR A 55 3.67 0.31 12.46
C THR A 55 4.83 -0.15 11.63
N SER A 56 5.84 -0.67 12.31
CA SER A 56 7.16 -1.06 11.82
C SER A 56 7.08 -2.23 10.83
N SER A 57 6.32 -2.06 9.75
CA SER A 57 6.16 -3.05 8.71
C SER A 57 7.48 -3.21 7.97
N LYS A 58 8.02 -4.44 7.96
CA LYS A 58 9.22 -4.80 7.19
C LYS A 58 9.13 -4.24 5.77
N THR A 59 10.17 -3.61 5.25
CA THR A 59 10.06 -3.05 3.91
C THR A 59 9.96 -4.16 2.88
N ILE A 60 8.95 -4.13 2.01
CA ILE A 60 8.87 -5.03 0.84
C ILE A 60 9.84 -4.50 -0.23
N PHE A 61 10.64 -5.41 -0.80
CA PHE A 61 11.60 -5.08 -1.86
C PHE A 61 10.94 -4.75 -3.19
N TRP A 62 9.96 -5.58 -3.54
CA TRP A 62 9.43 -5.63 -4.89
C TRP A 62 8.49 -4.47 -5.18
N ASN A 63 8.52 -3.99 -6.42
CA ASN A 63 7.66 -2.90 -6.92
C ASN A 63 7.62 -1.65 -6.01
N ASN A 64 8.68 -1.41 -5.24
CA ASN A 64 8.72 -0.33 -4.25
C ASN A 64 9.27 0.96 -4.89
N LYS A 65 8.53 2.06 -4.81
CA LYS A 65 8.87 3.37 -5.38
C LYS A 65 10.16 3.95 -4.79
N ASP A 66 10.50 3.59 -3.57
CA ASP A 66 11.71 4.04 -2.87
C ASP A 66 12.94 3.17 -3.19
N ILE A 67 12.72 1.97 -3.74
CA ILE A 67 13.77 1.01 -4.11
C ILE A 67 13.80 0.89 -5.63
N THR A 68 14.51 1.81 -6.28
CA THR A 68 14.61 1.87 -7.74
C THR A 68 16.05 1.93 -8.23
N SER A 69 16.28 1.44 -9.44
CA SER A 69 17.52 1.69 -10.18
C SER A 69 17.17 2.23 -11.55
N ASN A 70 17.78 3.36 -11.93
CA ASN A 70 17.47 4.08 -13.15
C ASN A 70 15.96 4.37 -13.32
N ASN A 71 15.29 4.80 -12.24
CA ASN A 71 13.86 5.10 -12.17
C ASN A 71 12.93 3.91 -12.48
N LYS A 72 13.43 2.68 -12.42
CA LYS A 72 12.63 1.45 -12.56
C LYS A 72 12.63 0.67 -11.25
N THR A 73 11.46 0.16 -10.89
CA THR A 73 11.26 -0.74 -9.75
C THR A 73 11.74 -2.15 -10.10
N PHE A 74 11.95 -2.98 -9.09
CA PHE A 74 12.39 -4.35 -9.26
C PHE A 74 11.26 -5.35 -9.05
N PHE A 75 11.21 -6.37 -9.91
CA PHE A 75 10.48 -7.60 -9.63
C PHE A 75 11.22 -8.80 -10.24
N TYR A 76 11.91 -9.55 -9.39
CA TYR A 76 12.55 -10.81 -9.80
C TYR A 76 11.68 -11.98 -9.37
N LYS A 77 10.86 -12.46 -10.30
CA LYS A 77 9.93 -13.56 -10.07
C LYS A 77 10.63 -14.81 -9.52
N ASP A 78 11.82 -15.14 -10.03
CA ASP A 78 12.63 -16.27 -9.60
C ASP A 78 13.09 -16.16 -8.13
N TRP A 79 13.24 -14.94 -7.61
CA TRP A 79 13.58 -14.69 -6.21
C TRP A 79 12.34 -14.66 -5.32
N PHE A 80 11.25 -14.09 -5.83
CA PHE A 80 9.97 -14.06 -5.13
C PHE A 80 9.41 -15.47 -4.89
N GLU A 81 9.49 -16.35 -5.89
CA GLU A 81 9.09 -17.77 -5.77
C GLU A 81 9.93 -18.55 -4.74
N ARG A 82 11.12 -18.04 -4.39
CA ARG A 82 11.99 -18.56 -3.32
C ARG A 82 11.72 -17.90 -1.95
N SER A 83 10.57 -17.25 -1.81
CA SER A 83 10.09 -16.60 -0.58
C SER A 83 10.92 -15.40 -0.11
N ILE A 84 11.70 -14.77 -1.00
CA ILE A 84 12.37 -13.49 -0.73
C ILE A 84 11.37 -12.38 -1.05
N LYS A 85 10.86 -11.68 -0.02
CA LYS A 85 9.90 -10.57 -0.13
C LYS A 85 10.37 -9.29 0.57
N TYR A 86 11.10 -9.42 1.68
CA TYR A 86 11.41 -8.31 2.60
C TYR A 86 12.89 -7.99 2.72
N VAL A 87 13.21 -6.72 2.97
CA VAL A 87 14.60 -6.25 3.16
C VAL A 87 15.33 -6.98 4.28
N ASP A 88 14.64 -7.17 5.38
CA ASP A 88 15.08 -7.90 6.57
C ASP A 88 15.58 -9.32 6.27
N GLN A 89 15.02 -9.98 5.26
CA GLN A 89 15.41 -11.36 4.91
C GLN A 89 16.82 -11.45 4.31
N LEU A 90 17.37 -10.34 3.81
CA LEU A 90 18.74 -10.25 3.32
C LEU A 90 19.71 -9.69 4.38
N TYR A 91 19.22 -9.38 5.58
CA TYR A 91 19.99 -8.72 6.64
C TYR A 91 20.23 -9.67 7.83
N ASP A 92 21.48 -9.74 8.29
CA ASP A 92 21.84 -10.47 9.50
C ASP A 92 21.90 -9.50 10.69
N TYR A 93 20.89 -9.56 11.55
CA TYR A 93 20.76 -8.75 12.75
C TYR A 93 21.86 -8.99 13.80
N ARG A 94 22.52 -10.15 13.78
CA ARG A 94 23.55 -10.50 14.77
C ARG A 94 24.84 -9.72 14.50
N ILE A 95 25.22 -9.64 13.23
CA ILE A 95 26.42 -8.93 12.77
C ILE A 95 26.12 -7.51 12.26
N LYS A 96 24.84 -7.12 12.24
CA LYS A 96 24.34 -5.84 11.73
C LYS A 96 24.81 -5.54 10.31
N HIS A 97 24.73 -6.54 9.44
CA HIS A 97 25.18 -6.43 8.06
C HIS A 97 24.31 -7.28 7.13
N PHE A 98 24.14 -6.84 5.87
CA PHE A 98 23.58 -7.68 4.81
C PHE A 98 24.41 -8.93 4.58
N TYR A 99 23.76 -10.06 4.30
CA TYR A 99 24.44 -11.31 3.93
C TYR A 99 25.35 -11.11 2.71
N SER A 100 26.43 -11.88 2.61
CA SER A 100 27.18 -11.95 1.35
C SER A 100 26.32 -12.62 0.26
N PHE A 101 26.68 -12.42 -1.01
CA PHE A 101 25.99 -13.11 -2.10
C PHE A 101 26.09 -14.64 -1.97
N ASP A 102 27.24 -15.16 -1.52
CA ASP A 102 27.42 -16.60 -1.30
C ASP A 102 26.48 -17.14 -0.22
N ASN A 103 26.29 -16.39 0.88
CA ASN A 103 25.35 -16.75 1.93
C ASN A 103 23.91 -16.77 1.40
N ILE A 104 23.53 -15.80 0.57
CA ILE A 104 22.20 -15.76 -0.06
C ILE A 104 22.01 -16.94 -1.03
N CYS A 105 23.04 -17.29 -1.82
CA CYS A 105 23.02 -18.47 -2.68
C CYS A 105 22.80 -19.74 -1.86
N TYR A 106 23.47 -19.87 -0.71
CA TYR A 106 23.34 -21.01 0.18
C TYR A 106 21.96 -21.09 0.85
N ILE A 107 21.45 -19.97 1.39
CA ILE A 107 20.20 -19.94 2.15
C ILE A 107 18.98 -20.14 1.25
N TYR A 108 18.96 -19.50 0.08
CA TYR A 108 17.76 -19.47 -0.80
C TYR A 108 17.93 -20.28 -2.09
N GLY A 109 19.08 -20.90 -2.31
CA GLY A 109 19.39 -21.68 -3.51
C GLY A 109 19.45 -20.85 -4.79
N ILE A 110 19.86 -19.57 -4.69
CA ILE A 110 19.93 -18.66 -5.84
C ILE A 110 21.10 -19.06 -6.76
N PRO A 111 20.91 -19.06 -8.09
CA PRO A 111 21.99 -19.29 -9.03
C PRO A 111 23.14 -18.28 -8.91
N SER A 112 24.39 -18.73 -8.97
CA SER A 112 25.57 -17.88 -8.81
C SER A 112 25.72 -16.79 -9.89
N ASN A 113 25.07 -16.95 -11.05
CA ASN A 113 25.06 -15.94 -12.11
C ASN A 113 24.19 -14.71 -11.77
N ASN A 114 23.38 -14.76 -10.71
CA ASN A 114 22.52 -13.66 -10.27
C ASN A 114 23.25 -12.64 -9.35
N PHE A 115 24.59 -12.69 -9.25
CA PHE A 115 25.35 -11.77 -8.38
C PHE A 115 25.08 -10.31 -8.74
N LEU A 116 24.96 -9.97 -10.02
CA LEU A 116 24.69 -8.60 -10.46
C LEU A 116 23.30 -8.13 -9.99
N LYS A 117 22.29 -9.00 -10.05
CA LYS A 117 20.95 -8.71 -9.52
C LYS A 117 21.02 -8.38 -8.03
N TYR A 118 21.79 -9.16 -7.27
CA TYR A 118 21.99 -8.96 -5.83
C TYR A 118 22.62 -7.59 -5.52
N TYR A 119 23.77 -7.28 -6.11
CA TYR A 119 24.47 -6.03 -5.83
C TYR A 119 23.67 -4.81 -6.28
N THR A 120 22.97 -4.90 -7.40
CA THR A 120 22.05 -3.84 -7.83
C THR A 120 20.93 -3.62 -6.82
N LEU A 121 20.31 -4.67 -6.27
CA LEU A 121 19.29 -4.56 -5.22
C LEU A 121 19.84 -3.86 -3.97
N ILE A 122 20.95 -4.34 -3.42
CA ILE A 122 21.53 -3.76 -2.19
C ILE A 122 21.99 -2.31 -2.39
N LYS A 123 22.48 -1.98 -3.58
CA LYS A 123 22.87 -0.61 -3.94
C LYS A 123 21.65 0.31 -4.07
N SER A 124 20.54 -0.19 -4.62
CA SER A 124 19.31 0.58 -4.81
C SER A 124 18.54 0.89 -3.52
N LEU A 125 18.88 0.22 -2.41
CA LEU A 125 18.26 0.48 -1.11
C LEU A 125 18.64 1.88 -0.60
N PRO A 126 17.65 2.75 -0.31
CA PRO A 126 17.90 4.08 0.19
C PRO A 126 18.37 4.05 1.65
N ILE A 127 18.96 5.17 2.08
CA ILE A 127 19.62 5.29 3.39
C ILE A 127 18.63 5.12 4.54
N HIS A 128 17.40 5.65 4.42
CA HIS A 128 16.39 5.59 5.48
C HIS A 128 15.98 4.14 5.82
N ILE A 129 15.77 3.29 4.79
CA ILE A 129 15.49 1.85 4.98
C ILE A 129 16.67 1.17 5.69
N LYS A 130 17.92 1.45 5.26
CA LYS A 130 19.12 0.87 5.89
C LYS A 130 19.24 1.29 7.37
N SER A 131 18.92 2.54 7.70
CA SER A 131 18.95 3.01 9.08
C SER A 131 17.87 2.37 9.94
N GLU A 132 16.65 2.21 9.43
CA GLU A 132 15.54 1.60 10.17
C GLU A 132 15.81 0.13 10.53
N ILE A 133 16.40 -0.63 9.60
CA ILE A 133 16.78 -2.03 9.83
C ILE A 133 17.86 -2.13 10.90
N ASN A 134 18.81 -1.19 10.92
CA ASN A 134 19.87 -1.16 11.94
C ASN A 134 19.34 -0.83 13.35
N THR A 135 18.25 -0.08 13.45
CA THR A 135 17.65 0.34 14.74
C THR A 135 16.65 -0.68 15.29
N ASN A 136 15.96 -1.40 14.42
CA ASN A 136 14.92 -2.36 14.80
C ASN A 136 15.55 -3.73 15.09
N ASN A 137 15.89 -4.00 16.35
CA ASN A 137 16.49 -5.27 16.79
C ASN A 137 15.52 -6.47 16.79
N THR A 138 14.29 -6.33 16.28
CA THR A 138 13.27 -7.38 16.29
C THR A 138 12.73 -7.63 14.88
N PRO A 139 12.63 -8.90 14.42
CA PRO A 139 11.94 -9.21 13.18
C PRO A 139 10.46 -8.89 13.37
N CYS A 140 10.01 -7.76 12.84
CA CYS A 140 8.61 -7.36 12.98
C CYS A 140 7.70 -8.34 12.24
N THR A 141 6.61 -8.78 12.88
CA THR A 141 5.57 -9.58 12.24
C THR A 141 4.68 -8.60 11.50
N GLN A 142 4.54 -8.76 10.18
CA GLN A 142 3.59 -7.96 9.45
C GLN A 142 2.19 -8.52 9.64
N THR A 143 1.26 -7.62 9.92
CA THR A 143 -0.15 -7.79 9.56
C THR A 143 -0.39 -6.91 8.34
N THR A 144 -0.75 -7.50 7.21
CA THR A 144 -1.14 -6.75 6.00
C THR A 144 -2.35 -5.85 6.28
N PHE A 145 -2.57 -4.82 5.46
CA PHE A 145 -3.79 -4.00 5.55
C PHE A 145 -5.04 -4.89 5.48
N VAL A 146 -5.04 -5.89 4.60
CA VAL A 146 -6.14 -6.86 4.41
C VAL A 146 -6.43 -7.65 5.69
N GLU A 147 -5.40 -8.11 6.39
CA GLU A 147 -5.55 -8.78 7.70
C GLU A 147 -6.08 -7.85 8.79
N ASN A 148 -5.83 -6.54 8.67
CA ASN A 148 -6.36 -5.52 9.57
C ASN A 148 -7.77 -5.04 9.21
N ILE A 149 -8.31 -5.32 8.01
CA ILE A 149 -9.67 -4.87 7.62
C ILE A 149 -10.74 -5.41 8.58
N PRO A 150 -10.74 -6.70 8.98
CA PRO A 150 -11.71 -7.24 9.92
C PRO A 150 -11.64 -6.58 11.30
N GLU A 151 -10.44 -6.32 11.80
CA GLU A 151 -10.21 -5.69 13.12
C GLU A 151 -10.49 -4.17 13.11
N ARG A 152 -10.36 -3.53 11.94
CA ARG A 152 -10.53 -2.07 11.77
C ARG A 152 -11.85 -1.67 11.12
N LYS A 153 -12.83 -2.56 10.90
CA LYS A 153 -14.10 -2.29 10.17
C LYS A 153 -14.73 -0.92 10.49
N ASN A 154 -14.73 -0.50 11.76
CA ASN A 154 -15.28 0.78 12.19
C ASN A 154 -14.38 1.99 11.86
N LYS A 155 -13.04 1.84 11.92
CA LYS A 155 -12.08 2.90 11.58
C LYS A 155 -11.93 3.06 10.07
N THR A 156 -11.90 1.98 9.30
CA THR A 156 -11.68 2.04 7.85
C THR A 156 -12.85 2.75 7.15
N ASN A 157 -14.10 2.44 7.51
CA ASN A 157 -15.28 3.16 7.00
C ASN A 157 -15.24 4.66 7.34
N LYS A 158 -14.80 5.01 8.56
CA LYS A 158 -14.64 6.41 8.97
C LYS A 158 -13.56 7.11 8.13
N ILE A 159 -12.46 6.43 7.81
CA ILE A 159 -11.36 6.97 7.01
C ILE A 159 -11.83 7.21 5.57
N PHE A 160 -12.46 6.22 4.93
CA PHE A 160 -13.05 6.38 3.59
C PHE A 160 -14.04 7.55 3.54
N TYR A 161 -14.91 7.65 4.54
CA TYR A 161 -15.85 8.76 4.67
C TYR A 161 -15.15 10.11 4.81
N THR A 162 -14.13 10.21 5.66
CA THR A 162 -13.36 11.46 5.81
C THR A 162 -12.60 11.85 4.55
N LEU A 163 -12.08 10.89 3.79
CA LEU A 163 -11.42 11.14 2.51
C LEU A 163 -12.43 11.65 1.48
N GLN A 164 -13.63 11.05 1.42
CA GLN A 164 -14.72 11.47 0.54
C GLN A 164 -15.23 12.90 0.87
N ILE A 165 -15.25 13.29 2.15
CA ILE A 165 -15.60 14.66 2.56
C ILE A 165 -14.49 15.67 2.19
N LYS A 166 -13.22 15.26 2.32
CA LYS A 166 -12.07 16.14 2.03
C LYS A 166 -11.90 16.39 0.54
N ASN A 167 -12.14 15.37 -0.29
CA ASN A 167 -12.04 15.44 -1.76
C ASN A 167 -13.37 15.06 -2.42
N PRO A 168 -14.39 15.92 -2.36
CA PRO A 168 -15.63 15.65 -3.08
C PRO A 168 -15.33 15.71 -4.58
N THR A 169 -15.43 14.57 -5.26
CA THR A 169 -15.75 14.57 -6.69
C THR A 169 -17.13 15.20 -6.89
N GLU A 170 -17.45 15.58 -8.14
CA GLU A 170 -18.71 16.22 -8.53
C GLU A 170 -19.91 15.75 -7.71
N ASN A 171 -20.78 16.70 -7.33
CA ASN A 171 -21.96 16.41 -6.52
C ASN A 171 -22.71 15.18 -7.09
N SER A 172 -22.89 14.18 -6.24
CA SER A 172 -23.62 12.96 -6.59
C SER A 172 -25.03 13.31 -7.07
N LYS A 173 -25.62 12.44 -7.91
CA LYS A 173 -27.01 12.60 -8.39
C LYS A 173 -28.02 12.84 -7.26
N ILE A 174 -27.75 12.29 -6.08
CA ILE A 174 -28.57 12.46 -4.88
C ILE A 174 -28.40 13.86 -4.30
N GLN A 175 -27.17 14.39 -4.20
CA GLN A 175 -26.94 15.76 -3.76
C GLN A 175 -27.61 16.77 -4.68
N ASN A 176 -27.51 16.58 -6.00
CA ASN A 176 -28.18 17.45 -6.98
C ASN A 176 -29.71 17.39 -6.83
N LYS A 177 -30.28 16.21 -6.55
CA LYS A 177 -31.71 16.06 -6.27
C LYS A 177 -32.15 16.84 -5.03
N TRP A 178 -31.39 16.76 -3.94
CA TRP A 178 -31.70 17.48 -2.70
C TRP A 178 -31.45 18.99 -2.84
N GLN A 179 -30.41 19.41 -3.55
CA GLN A 179 -30.18 20.83 -3.89
C GLN A 179 -31.30 21.43 -4.73
N ALA A 180 -31.84 20.67 -5.68
CA ALA A 180 -32.99 21.10 -6.47
C ALA A 180 -34.28 21.25 -5.62
N LEU A 181 -34.40 20.53 -4.51
CA LEU A 181 -35.58 20.55 -3.63
C LEU A 181 -35.53 21.65 -2.57
N PHE A 182 -34.35 21.95 -2.01
CA PHE A 182 -34.18 22.89 -0.89
C PHE A 182 -33.48 24.21 -1.30
N GLY A 183 -33.02 24.32 -2.55
CA GLY A 183 -32.29 25.48 -3.04
C GLY A 183 -30.79 25.44 -2.69
N GLU A 184 -29.94 26.01 -3.56
CA GLU A 184 -28.47 25.90 -3.47
C GLU A 184 -27.87 26.53 -2.21
N ASN A 185 -28.57 27.48 -1.58
CA ASN A 185 -28.05 28.27 -0.46
C ASN A 185 -28.39 27.70 0.92
N GLU A 186 -29.30 26.73 1.04
CA GLU A 186 -29.67 26.13 2.33
C GLU A 186 -28.80 24.92 2.70
N LEU A 187 -28.25 24.20 1.71
CA LEU A 187 -27.57 22.93 1.92
C LEU A 187 -26.06 23.06 1.89
N ASN A 188 -25.44 23.17 3.07
CA ASN A 188 -23.99 23.03 3.22
C ASN A 188 -23.59 21.56 3.38
N TRP A 189 -23.29 20.89 2.28
CA TRP A 189 -22.91 19.46 2.26
C TRP A 189 -21.74 19.12 3.18
N LYS A 190 -20.72 19.99 3.29
CA LYS A 190 -19.58 19.77 4.20
C LYS A 190 -20.03 19.71 5.65
N HIS A 191 -20.96 20.58 6.04
CA HIS A 191 -21.53 20.58 7.39
C HIS A 191 -22.45 19.37 7.62
N ILE A 192 -23.30 19.03 6.63
CA ILE A 192 -24.23 17.91 6.72
C ILE A 192 -23.47 16.58 6.90
N PHE A 193 -22.39 16.38 6.16
CA PHE A 193 -21.57 15.16 6.29
C PHE A 193 -20.68 15.15 7.55
N THR A 194 -20.44 16.27 8.23
CA THR A 194 -19.71 16.26 9.50
C THR A 194 -20.61 16.07 10.72
N MET A 195 -21.93 16.32 10.62
CA MET A 195 -22.89 16.15 11.72
C MET A 195 -22.85 14.76 12.39
N PRO A 196 -22.78 13.62 11.67
CA PRO A 196 -22.76 12.29 12.30
C PRO A 196 -21.49 12.02 13.11
N THR A 197 -20.43 12.80 12.90
CA THR A 197 -19.13 12.64 13.58
C THR A 197 -18.93 13.59 14.75
N HIS A 198 -19.91 14.46 15.05
CA HIS A 198 -19.83 15.39 16.16
C HIS A 198 -19.99 14.63 17.50
N PRO A 199 -19.07 14.78 18.48
CA PRO A 199 -19.08 14.01 19.73
C PRO A 199 -20.42 14.05 20.47
N ALA A 200 -21.12 15.18 20.40
CA ALA A 200 -22.42 15.39 21.05
C ALA A 200 -23.53 14.42 20.60
N TYR A 201 -23.44 13.80 19.42
CA TYR A 201 -24.44 12.84 18.93
C TYR A 201 -24.14 11.39 19.35
N LEU A 202 -22.92 11.07 19.76
CA LEU A 202 -22.58 9.73 20.24
C LEU A 202 -22.99 9.53 21.71
N GLU A 203 -23.03 10.60 22.50
CA GLU A 203 -23.53 10.56 23.89
C GLU A 203 -25.05 10.33 23.95
N SER A 204 -25.82 10.79 22.96
CA SER A 204 -27.28 10.60 22.93
C SER A 204 -27.71 9.19 22.48
N ILE A 205 -26.83 8.44 21.80
CA ILE A 205 -27.10 7.06 21.36
C ILE A 205 -26.84 6.04 22.49
N ASN A 206 -25.98 6.38 23.46
CA ASN A 206 -25.69 5.53 24.62
C ASN A 206 -26.72 5.62 25.76
N ILE A 207 -27.83 6.34 25.57
CA ILE A 207 -28.92 6.42 26.58
C ILE A 207 -29.95 5.28 26.40
N PHE A 208 -29.82 4.45 25.35
CA PHE A 208 -30.70 3.30 25.07
C PHE A 208 -29.98 1.95 25.03
N SER A 209 -29.11 1.67 26.00
CA SER A 209 -28.59 0.32 26.30
C SER A 209 -28.71 0.02 27.78
#